data_AF-A0A803L9V2-F1
#
_entry.id   AF-A0A803L9V2-F1
#
_cell.length_a   1.000
_cell.length_b   1.000
_cell.length_c   1.000
_cell.angle_alpha   90.00
_cell.angle_beta   90.00
_cell.angle_gamma   90.00
#
_symmetry.space_group_name_H-M   'P 1'
#
loop_
_entity.id
_entity.type
_entity.pdbx_description
1 polymer ?
#
loop_
_entity_poly.entity_id
_entity_poly.type
_entity_poly.pdbx_seq_one_letter_code
_entity_poly.pdbx_strand_id
1 'polypeptide(L)'
;TFIVDKNTVRNNRLEVRGSWKNESLYFSLLIICYFLINIAGKSVRVAAKVYNRYDFPPHFIFGSGTSSYQVEGAAFEDGRKASIFDTFAHSGRFGDGNGDIAADQYHMYKEDVQLMAETGLDAYRFSISWSRLIPDGRGPINPKGVEYYNNLINELISYGIQPHVTLLHLDTPQALEDEYGGFRDQRIVYVLSFPYLCSDLFCCKASDIDAADCPNSEDFTAYADVCFREFGDRVQYWTTINEANIFVLGGYDTGDSPPGRCSPSIRSY
;
A
#
# COMPACT_ATOMS: atom_id res chain seq x y z
N THR A 1 -7.39 46.72 33.12
CA THR A 1 -8.08 47.46 34.19
C THR A 1 -8.39 48.86 33.73
N PHE A 2 -9.65 49.14 33.36
CA PHE A 2 -10.28 50.45 33.48
C PHE A 2 -11.78 50.18 33.75
N ILE A 3 -12.22 50.63 34.93
CA ILE A 3 -13.60 50.64 35.40
C ILE A 3 -14.07 52.11 35.34
N VAL A 4 -15.40 52.31 35.39
CA VAL A 4 -16.17 53.54 35.72
C VAL A 4 -16.79 54.19 34.45
N ASP A 5 -18.08 54.53 34.35
CA ASP A 5 -19.17 54.69 35.32
C ASP A 5 -20.56 54.45 34.70
N LYS A 6 -21.53 54.03 35.52
CA LYS A 6 -22.97 54.19 35.29
C LYS A 6 -23.40 55.46 36.02
N ASN A 7 -23.65 56.57 35.31
CA ASN A 7 -24.70 57.55 35.62
C ASN A 7 -24.55 58.83 34.77
N THR A 8 -25.20 58.89 33.61
CA THR A 8 -25.78 60.15 33.11
C THR A 8 -26.98 59.81 32.23
N VAL A 9 -28.16 59.74 32.86
CA VAL A 9 -29.44 59.82 32.16
C VAL A 9 -29.66 61.28 31.78
N ARG A 10 -29.88 61.57 30.48
CA ARG A 10 -31.02 62.37 30.00
C ARG A 10 -30.94 62.58 28.49
N ASN A 11 -32.02 62.14 27.84
CA ASN A 11 -32.59 62.64 26.59
C ASN A 11 -31.83 63.76 25.88
N ASN A 12 -31.33 63.48 24.68
CA ASN A 12 -31.73 64.24 23.51
C ASN A 12 -31.55 63.42 22.22
N ARG A 13 -32.65 63.31 21.51
CA ARG A 13 -32.89 62.64 20.23
C ARG A 13 -31.99 63.23 19.14
N LEU A 14 -31.10 62.41 18.56
CA LEU A 14 -30.47 62.68 17.28
C LEU A 14 -31.16 61.80 16.22
N GLU A 15 -32.07 62.41 15.46
CA GLU A 15 -32.57 61.83 14.21
C GLU A 15 -31.45 61.86 13.17
N VAL A 16 -30.92 60.69 12.82
CA VAL A 16 -30.09 60.52 11.63
C VAL A 16 -30.99 59.95 10.53
N ARG A 17 -31.51 60.82 9.67
CA ARG A 17 -32.09 60.46 8.36
C ARG A 17 -30.95 60.03 7.43
N GLY A 18 -30.57 58.75 7.50
CA GLY A 18 -29.76 58.07 6.49
C GLY A 18 -30.62 57.59 5.33
N SER A 19 -30.20 57.89 4.10
CA SER A 19 -30.90 57.53 2.86
C SER A 19 -30.78 56.02 2.58
N TRP A 20 -31.84 55.25 2.84
CA TRP A 20 -31.94 53.80 2.58
C TRP A 20 -32.04 53.42 1.09
N LYS A 21 -31.93 54.37 0.16
CA LYS A 21 -32.20 54.10 -1.27
C LYS A 21 -31.08 53.36 -1.99
N ASN A 22 -29.82 53.49 -1.55
CA ASN A 22 -28.69 52.87 -2.24
C ASN A 22 -28.46 51.41 -1.82
N GLU A 23 -28.69 51.07 -0.54
CA GLU A 23 -28.57 49.71 0.00
C GLU A 23 -29.46 48.71 -0.77
N SER A 24 -30.70 49.12 -1.08
CA SER A 24 -31.63 48.27 -1.84
C SER A 24 -31.16 47.99 -3.27
N LEU A 25 -30.51 48.96 -3.92
CA LEU A 25 -29.98 48.80 -5.28
C LEU A 25 -28.78 47.84 -5.30
N TYR A 26 -27.89 47.93 -4.31
CA TYR A 26 -26.78 46.98 -4.14
C TYR A 26 -27.31 45.56 -3.88
N PHE A 27 -28.31 45.41 -3.02
CA PHE A 27 -28.92 44.11 -2.73
C PHE A 27 -29.60 43.52 -3.97
N SER A 28 -30.34 44.33 -4.74
CA SER A 28 -30.95 43.90 -6.00
C SER A 28 -29.90 43.53 -7.05
N LEU A 29 -28.80 44.28 -7.16
CA LEU A 29 -27.70 43.97 -8.08
C LEU A 29 -26.98 42.68 -7.67
N LEU A 30 -26.77 42.42 -6.38
CA LEU A 30 -26.18 41.18 -5.88
C LEU A 30 -27.09 39.97 -6.15
N ILE A 31 -28.40 40.12 -5.98
CA ILE A 31 -29.37 39.07 -6.31
C ILE A 31 -29.38 38.81 -7.82
N ILE A 32 -29.40 39.86 -8.65
CA ILE A 32 -29.34 39.71 -10.10
C ILE A 32 -28.02 39.06 -10.52
N CYS A 33 -26.90 39.46 -9.92
CA CYS A 33 -25.59 38.87 -10.20
C CYS A 33 -25.56 37.39 -9.77
N TYR A 34 -26.13 37.04 -8.62
CA TYR A 34 -26.31 35.67 -8.16
C TYR A 34 -27.16 34.85 -9.14
N PHE A 35 -28.31 35.39 -9.60
CA PHE A 35 -29.13 34.72 -10.60
C PHE A 35 -28.42 34.59 -11.95
N LEU A 36 -27.67 35.60 -12.40
CA LEU A 36 -26.88 35.56 -13.63
C LEU A 36 -25.74 34.54 -13.54
N ILE A 37 -25.07 34.42 -12.39
CA ILE A 37 -24.05 33.37 -12.14
C ILE A 37 -24.70 31.98 -12.17
N ASN A 38 -25.89 31.82 -11.59
CA ASN A 38 -26.63 30.55 -11.63
C ASN A 38 -27.19 30.23 -13.04
N ILE A 39 -27.49 31.24 -13.86
CA ILE A 39 -27.91 31.08 -15.26
C ILE A 39 -26.70 30.76 -16.16
N ALA A 40 -25.54 31.40 -15.94
CA ALA A 40 -24.28 31.11 -16.63
C ALA A 40 -23.65 29.77 -16.19
N GLY A 41 -23.95 29.32 -14.97
CA GLY A 41 -23.59 28.00 -14.44
C GLY A 41 -24.37 26.84 -15.05
N LYS A 42 -25.28 27.09 -16.00
CA LYS A 42 -25.92 26.02 -16.78
C LYS A 42 -24.94 25.42 -17.77
N SER A 43 -24.30 24.35 -17.31
CA SER A 43 -23.65 23.30 -18.10
C SER A 43 -22.50 23.78 -19.00
N VAL A 44 -21.34 24.04 -18.38
CA VAL A 44 -20.09 23.62 -19.03
C VAL A 44 -20.19 22.10 -19.15
N ARG A 45 -20.61 21.62 -20.33
CA ARG A 45 -20.36 20.23 -20.71
C ARG A 45 -18.85 20.12 -20.88
N VAL A 46 -18.16 19.73 -19.82
CA VAL A 46 -16.84 19.11 -19.99
C VAL A 46 -17.14 17.88 -20.84
N ALA A 47 -16.91 17.99 -22.15
CA ALA A 47 -16.86 16.80 -22.98
C ALA A 47 -15.71 15.98 -22.40
N ALA A 48 -16.06 14.97 -21.60
CA ALA A 48 -15.07 14.03 -21.10
C ALA A 48 -14.37 13.49 -22.35
N LYS A 49 -13.09 13.80 -22.49
CA LYS A 49 -12.29 13.25 -23.58
C LYS A 49 -12.31 11.74 -23.38
N VAL A 50 -13.02 11.03 -24.25
CA VAL A 50 -13.07 9.58 -24.23
C VAL A 50 -11.76 9.11 -24.86
N TYR A 51 -10.87 8.59 -24.04
CA TYR A 51 -9.64 7.97 -24.51
C TYR A 51 -9.94 6.56 -25.01
N ASN A 52 -9.30 6.19 -26.11
CA ASN A 52 -9.31 4.84 -26.65
C ASN A 52 -7.87 4.28 -26.65
N ARG A 53 -7.74 2.96 -26.82
CA ARG A 53 -6.44 2.27 -26.75
C ARG A 53 -5.43 2.74 -27.81
N TYR A 54 -5.90 3.26 -28.94
CA TYR A 54 -5.05 3.79 -30.02
C TYR A 54 -4.53 5.21 -29.74
N ASP A 55 -4.98 5.87 -28.67
CA ASP A 55 -4.42 7.15 -28.23
C ASP A 55 -3.08 6.96 -27.49
N PHE A 56 -2.67 5.72 -27.22
CA PHE A 56 -1.44 5.36 -26.53
C PHE A 56 -0.43 4.72 -27.50
N PRO A 57 0.89 4.75 -27.20
CA PRO A 57 1.90 4.09 -28.02
C PRO A 57 1.59 2.59 -28.24
N PRO A 58 1.97 1.99 -29.38
CA PRO A 58 1.64 0.59 -29.71
C PRO A 58 2.09 -0.46 -28.69
N HIS A 59 3.06 -0.14 -27.84
CA HIS A 59 3.60 -1.02 -26.80
C HIS A 59 3.21 -0.57 -25.39
N PHE A 60 2.18 0.27 -25.26
CA PHE A 60 1.67 0.68 -23.96
C PHE A 60 0.96 -0.51 -23.28
N ILE A 61 1.31 -0.77 -22.02
CA ILE A 61 0.80 -1.88 -21.24
C ILE A 61 -0.34 -1.38 -20.34
N PHE A 62 -1.52 -1.95 -20.51
CA PHE A 62 -2.64 -1.79 -19.58
C PHE A 62 -2.74 -3.02 -18.69
N GLY A 63 -2.76 -2.82 -17.38
CA GLY A 63 -2.83 -3.92 -16.43
C GLY A 63 -3.62 -3.58 -15.18
N SER A 64 -3.81 -4.59 -14.33
CA SER A 64 -4.37 -4.45 -12.98
C SER A 64 -3.33 -4.88 -11.94
N GLY A 65 -3.59 -4.57 -10.67
CA GLY A 65 -2.66 -4.89 -9.58
C GLY A 65 -3.35 -5.32 -8.30
N THR A 66 -2.79 -6.31 -7.61
CA THR A 66 -3.23 -6.81 -6.29
C THR A 66 -2.04 -7.02 -5.35
N SER A 67 -2.33 -7.43 -4.12
CA SER A 67 -1.35 -7.95 -3.17
C SER A 67 -1.82 -9.26 -2.57
N SER A 68 -0.86 -10.11 -2.22
CA SER A 68 -1.03 -11.44 -1.62
C SER A 68 -2.04 -11.44 -0.48
N TYR A 69 -1.80 -10.66 0.58
CA TYR A 69 -2.70 -10.64 1.74
C TYR A 69 -4.11 -10.11 1.42
N GLN A 70 -4.26 -9.23 0.42
CA GLN A 70 -5.55 -8.66 0.07
C GLN A 70 -6.46 -9.60 -0.72
N VAL A 71 -5.90 -10.57 -1.46
CA VAL A 71 -6.70 -11.39 -2.39
C VAL A 71 -6.54 -12.89 -2.22
N GLU A 72 -5.38 -13.38 -1.76
CA GLU A 72 -5.11 -14.83 -1.76
C GLU A 72 -6.02 -15.61 -0.82
N GLY A 73 -6.14 -15.17 0.43
CA GLY A 73 -6.77 -15.99 1.47
C GLY A 73 -5.95 -17.22 1.80
N ALA A 74 -6.64 -18.32 2.14
CA ALA A 74 -6.04 -19.60 2.50
C ALA A 74 -4.92 -19.44 3.54
N ALA A 75 -5.21 -18.64 4.59
CA ALA A 75 -4.19 -18.16 5.51
C ALA A 75 -3.47 -19.27 6.30
N PHE A 76 -4.13 -20.41 6.49
CA PHE A 76 -3.66 -21.55 7.30
C PHE A 76 -3.47 -22.83 6.48
N GLU A 77 -3.45 -22.72 5.16
CA GLU A 77 -3.42 -23.87 4.26
C GLU A 77 -2.02 -24.15 3.74
N ASP A 78 -1.79 -25.42 3.38
CA ASP A 78 -0.63 -25.85 2.60
C ASP A 78 0.73 -25.39 3.15
N GLY A 79 0.84 -25.27 4.49
CA GLY A 79 2.09 -24.94 5.16
C GLY A 79 2.43 -23.44 5.20
N ARG A 80 1.54 -22.53 4.74
CA ARG A 80 1.69 -21.10 5.00
C ARG A 80 1.68 -20.84 6.51
N LYS A 81 2.53 -19.92 6.97
CA LYS A 81 2.50 -19.38 8.34
C LYS A 81 2.08 -17.91 8.35
N ALA A 82 1.79 -17.41 9.55
CA ALA A 82 1.32 -16.06 9.76
C ALA A 82 2.36 -15.01 9.29
N SER A 83 1.84 -13.97 8.65
CA SER A 83 2.51 -12.69 8.44
C SER A 83 2.11 -11.70 9.54
N ILE A 84 2.76 -10.54 9.57
CA ILE A 84 2.38 -9.42 10.45
C ILE A 84 0.94 -8.93 10.23
N PHE A 85 0.39 -9.13 9.03
CA PHE A 85 -0.99 -8.77 8.75
C PHE A 85 -1.98 -9.72 9.42
N ASP A 86 -1.70 -11.03 9.45
CA ASP A 86 -2.54 -12.03 10.11
C ASP A 86 -2.67 -11.72 11.60
N THR A 87 -1.52 -11.58 12.29
CA THR A 87 -1.52 -11.32 13.73
C THR A 87 -2.15 -9.98 14.10
N PHE A 88 -1.91 -8.95 13.30
CA PHE A 88 -2.50 -7.64 13.51
C PHE A 88 -4.02 -7.67 13.31
N ALA A 89 -4.52 -8.34 12.27
CA ALA A 89 -5.95 -8.51 12.05
C ALA A 89 -6.61 -9.31 13.18
N HIS A 90 -6.05 -10.47 13.55
CA HIS A 90 -6.57 -11.32 14.63
C HIS A 90 -6.44 -10.71 16.03
N SER A 91 -5.66 -9.64 16.19
CA SER A 91 -5.63 -8.84 17.43
C SER A 91 -6.87 -7.95 17.64
N GLY A 92 -7.76 -7.88 16.64
CA GLY A 92 -8.97 -7.05 16.66
C GLY A 92 -8.74 -5.60 16.20
N ARG A 93 -7.54 -5.26 15.69
CA ARG A 93 -7.22 -3.91 15.21
C ARG A 93 -7.94 -3.54 13.91
N PHE A 94 -8.45 -4.52 13.17
CA PHE A 94 -9.36 -4.32 12.04
C PHE A 94 -10.83 -4.62 12.39
N GLY A 95 -11.19 -4.57 13.68
CA GLY A 95 -12.50 -5.05 14.13
C GLY A 95 -12.64 -6.55 13.85
N ASP A 96 -13.70 -6.94 13.14
CA ASP A 96 -13.96 -8.33 12.75
C ASP A 96 -13.33 -8.70 11.38
N GLY A 97 -12.68 -7.75 10.69
CA GLY A 97 -12.10 -7.96 9.36
C GLY A 97 -10.73 -8.64 9.40
N ASN A 98 -10.49 -9.61 8.50
CA ASN A 98 -9.20 -10.27 8.30
C ASN A 98 -9.04 -10.76 6.84
N GLY A 99 -7.83 -11.20 6.50
CA GLY A 99 -7.48 -11.77 5.19
C GLY A 99 -7.52 -13.30 5.15
N ASP A 100 -8.24 -13.98 6.05
CA ASP A 100 -8.17 -15.45 6.16
C ASP A 100 -8.70 -16.14 4.90
N ILE A 101 -9.76 -15.57 4.30
CA ILE A 101 -10.38 -15.99 3.04
C ILE A 101 -10.15 -14.94 1.94
N ALA A 102 -10.27 -13.65 2.27
CA ALA A 102 -10.11 -12.54 1.32
C ALA A 102 -10.99 -12.70 0.06
N ALA A 103 -10.40 -12.60 -1.15
CA ALA A 103 -11.08 -12.88 -2.42
C ALA A 103 -10.93 -14.35 -2.87
N ASP A 104 -10.29 -15.19 -2.04
CA ASP A 104 -10.03 -16.61 -2.28
C ASP A 104 -9.24 -16.91 -3.57
N GLN A 105 -8.38 -15.97 -4.01
CA GLN A 105 -7.57 -16.13 -5.21
C GLN A 105 -6.63 -17.35 -5.12
N TYR A 106 -6.25 -17.79 -3.91
CA TYR A 106 -5.44 -19.01 -3.76
C TYR A 106 -6.10 -20.22 -4.45
N HIS A 107 -7.43 -20.31 -4.36
CA HIS A 107 -8.22 -21.36 -5.00
C HIS A 107 -8.79 -20.95 -6.36
N MET A 108 -9.10 -19.66 -6.54
CA MET A 108 -9.84 -19.13 -7.70
C MET A 108 -8.98 -18.42 -8.75
N TYR A 109 -7.65 -18.57 -8.71
CA TYR A 109 -6.76 -17.83 -9.61
C TYR A 109 -7.05 -18.06 -11.11
N LYS A 110 -7.60 -19.21 -11.50
CA LYS A 110 -7.92 -19.49 -12.91
C LYS A 110 -9.06 -18.63 -13.41
N GLU A 111 -10.12 -18.52 -12.61
CA GLU A 111 -11.25 -17.65 -12.86
C GLU A 111 -10.82 -16.18 -12.90
N ASP A 112 -9.95 -15.77 -11.97
CA ASP A 112 -9.38 -14.42 -11.97
C ASP A 112 -8.58 -14.13 -13.25
N VAL A 113 -7.70 -15.04 -13.67
CA VAL A 113 -6.91 -14.88 -14.90
C VAL A 113 -7.80 -14.86 -16.14
N GLN A 114 -8.85 -15.69 -16.17
CA GLN A 114 -9.82 -15.67 -17.26
C GLN A 114 -10.50 -14.29 -17.37
N LEU A 115 -10.94 -13.71 -16.24
CA LEU A 115 -11.55 -12.37 -16.23
C LEU A 115 -10.58 -11.29 -16.70
N MET A 116 -9.29 -11.39 -16.34
CA MET A 116 -8.26 -10.46 -16.83
C MET A 116 -8.09 -10.54 -18.35
N ALA A 117 -8.12 -11.76 -18.90
CA ALA A 117 -8.03 -11.98 -20.34
C ALA A 117 -9.26 -11.44 -21.08
N GLU A 118 -10.47 -11.70 -20.57
CA GLU A 118 -11.73 -11.19 -21.13
C GLU A 118 -11.80 -9.65 -21.08
N THR A 119 -11.20 -9.03 -20.06
CA THR A 119 -11.08 -7.58 -19.93
C THR A 119 -10.06 -6.98 -20.92
N GLY A 120 -9.15 -7.80 -21.47
CA GLY A 120 -8.11 -7.35 -22.39
C GLY A 120 -6.91 -6.70 -21.70
N LEU A 121 -6.55 -7.19 -20.52
CA LEU A 121 -5.33 -6.75 -19.81
C LEU A 121 -4.08 -7.34 -20.46
N ASP A 122 -3.02 -6.55 -20.53
CA ASP A 122 -1.71 -6.95 -21.05
C ASP A 122 -0.77 -7.46 -19.96
N ALA A 123 -0.99 -7.01 -18.73
CA ALA A 123 -0.16 -7.35 -17.58
C ALA A 123 -0.98 -7.48 -16.31
N TYR A 124 -0.51 -8.33 -15.40
CA TYR A 124 -1.04 -8.45 -14.06
C TYR A 124 0.07 -8.30 -13.05
N ARG A 125 -0.09 -7.30 -12.18
CA ARG A 125 0.81 -7.08 -11.06
C ARG A 125 0.28 -7.80 -9.81
N PHE A 126 1.05 -8.72 -9.26
CA PHE A 126 0.71 -9.39 -8.00
C PHE A 126 1.94 -9.44 -7.09
N SER A 127 1.76 -9.72 -5.80
CA SER A 127 2.88 -9.98 -4.89
C SER A 127 2.96 -11.43 -4.49
N ILE A 128 4.18 -11.88 -4.19
CA ILE A 128 4.44 -13.19 -3.61
C ILE A 128 4.40 -13.03 -2.09
N SER A 129 3.66 -13.91 -1.41
CA SER A 129 3.62 -13.93 0.04
C SER A 129 4.84 -14.61 0.61
N TRP A 130 5.67 -13.82 1.31
CA TRP A 130 6.89 -14.35 1.92
C TRP A 130 6.58 -15.47 2.90
N SER A 131 5.58 -15.31 3.77
CA SER A 131 5.21 -16.34 4.76
C SER A 131 4.50 -17.57 4.15
N ARG A 132 4.08 -17.50 2.89
CA ARG A 132 3.63 -18.68 2.12
C ARG A 132 4.81 -19.42 1.50
N LEU A 133 5.77 -18.68 0.94
CA LEU A 133 6.92 -19.25 0.24
C LEU A 133 7.98 -19.80 1.20
N ILE A 134 8.30 -19.04 2.26
CA ILE A 134 9.27 -19.40 3.30
C ILE A 134 8.58 -19.14 4.66
N PRO A 135 7.92 -20.16 5.24
CA PRO A 135 6.98 -19.95 6.35
C PRO A 135 7.57 -19.29 7.60
N ASP A 136 8.81 -19.64 7.96
CA ASP A 136 9.52 -19.04 9.10
C ASP A 136 10.36 -17.81 8.71
N GLY A 137 10.16 -17.29 7.49
CA GLY A 137 10.95 -16.22 6.89
C GLY A 137 12.35 -16.63 6.41
N ARG A 138 12.90 -17.70 6.98
CA ARG A 138 14.15 -18.36 6.60
C ARG A 138 14.01 -19.89 6.62
N GLY A 139 14.98 -20.57 6.02
CA GLY A 139 15.07 -22.03 6.04
C GLY A 139 14.30 -22.69 4.89
N PRO A 140 13.59 -23.80 5.14
CA PRO A 140 13.03 -24.62 4.08
C PRO A 140 11.91 -23.89 3.33
N ILE A 141 11.96 -24.01 2.00
CA ILE A 141 10.94 -23.47 1.10
C ILE A 141 9.69 -24.37 1.18
N ASN A 142 8.52 -23.74 1.18
CA ASN A 142 7.25 -24.44 1.09
C ASN A 142 6.96 -24.84 -0.37
N PRO A 143 7.02 -26.14 -0.74
CA PRO A 143 6.79 -26.57 -2.11
C PRO A 143 5.37 -26.24 -2.61
N LYS A 144 4.38 -26.15 -1.72
CA LYS A 144 3.01 -25.77 -2.11
C LYS A 144 2.88 -24.29 -2.42
N GLY A 145 3.59 -23.43 -1.69
CA GLY A 145 3.72 -22.01 -2.04
C GLY A 145 4.35 -21.82 -3.42
N VAL A 146 5.44 -22.55 -3.70
CA VAL A 146 6.10 -22.55 -5.02
C VAL A 146 5.16 -23.05 -6.12
N GLU A 147 4.44 -24.14 -5.87
CA GLU A 147 3.45 -24.70 -6.82
C GLU A 147 2.36 -23.69 -7.16
N TYR A 148 1.79 -23.01 -6.16
CA TYR A 148 0.76 -21.99 -6.37
C TYR A 148 1.23 -20.86 -7.29
N TYR A 149 2.37 -20.21 -6.99
CA TYR A 149 2.84 -19.10 -7.82
C TYR A 149 3.28 -19.57 -9.21
N ASN A 150 3.87 -20.77 -9.33
CA ASN A 150 4.15 -21.36 -10.64
C ASN A 150 2.89 -21.53 -11.47
N ASN A 151 1.82 -22.04 -10.88
CA ASN A 151 0.55 -22.26 -11.56
C ASN A 151 -0.10 -20.93 -11.97
N LEU A 152 -0.13 -19.92 -11.08
CA LEU A 152 -0.61 -18.58 -11.40
C LEU A 152 0.18 -17.94 -12.56
N ILE A 153 1.52 -17.99 -12.49
CA ILE A 153 2.39 -17.44 -13.54
C ILE A 153 2.15 -18.14 -14.87
N ASN A 154 2.07 -19.47 -14.87
CA ASN A 154 1.84 -20.24 -16.09
C ASN A 154 0.46 -19.96 -16.68
N GLU A 155 -0.57 -19.83 -15.84
CA GLU A 155 -1.92 -19.47 -16.28
C GLU A 155 -1.93 -18.09 -16.93
N LEU A 156 -1.34 -17.06 -16.31
CA LEU A 156 -1.21 -15.71 -16.88
C LEU A 156 -0.55 -15.75 -18.26
N ILE A 157 0.59 -16.43 -18.37
CA ILE A 157 1.35 -16.54 -19.61
C ILE A 157 0.54 -17.27 -20.69
N SER A 158 -0.25 -18.28 -20.31
CA SER A 158 -1.10 -19.02 -21.26
C SER A 158 -2.14 -18.14 -21.95
N TYR A 159 -2.60 -17.08 -21.26
CA TYR A 159 -3.50 -16.06 -21.79
C TYR A 159 -2.77 -14.85 -22.41
N GLY A 160 -1.44 -14.87 -22.46
CA GLY A 160 -0.63 -13.77 -22.99
C GLY A 160 -0.52 -12.57 -22.06
N ILE A 161 -0.84 -12.73 -20.77
CA ILE A 161 -0.77 -11.68 -19.75
C ILE A 161 0.62 -11.70 -19.11
N GLN A 162 1.29 -10.54 -19.07
CA GLN A 162 2.63 -10.41 -18.51
C GLN A 162 2.59 -10.41 -16.97
N PRO A 163 3.30 -11.33 -16.29
CA PRO A 163 3.39 -11.32 -14.84
C PRO A 163 4.35 -10.22 -14.38
N HIS A 164 3.84 -9.26 -13.59
CA HIS A 164 4.63 -8.21 -12.95
C HIS A 164 4.69 -8.50 -11.45
N VAL A 165 5.80 -9.06 -10.96
CA VAL A 165 5.87 -9.55 -9.58
C VAL A 165 6.38 -8.49 -8.64
N THR A 166 5.73 -8.36 -7.48
CA THR A 166 6.22 -7.60 -6.34
C THR A 166 6.73 -8.53 -5.25
N LEU A 167 7.99 -8.37 -4.82
CA LEU A 167 8.59 -9.23 -3.80
C LEU A 167 7.99 -8.98 -2.42
N LEU A 168 7.88 -7.71 -2.01
CA LEU A 168 7.32 -7.33 -0.72
C LEU A 168 6.13 -6.40 -0.89
N HIS A 169 4.96 -6.85 -0.43
CA HIS A 169 3.76 -6.03 -0.30
C HIS A 169 3.26 -6.04 1.15
N LEU A 170 4.21 -5.72 2.04
CA LEU A 170 4.00 -5.45 3.47
C LEU A 170 3.66 -6.68 4.34
N ASP A 171 3.64 -7.88 3.76
CA ASP A 171 3.30 -9.14 4.43
C ASP A 171 4.53 -9.90 4.93
N THR A 172 5.32 -9.23 5.79
CA THR A 172 6.50 -9.83 6.44
C THR A 172 6.10 -11.03 7.29
N PRO A 173 6.83 -12.17 7.27
CA PRO A 173 6.57 -13.31 8.14
C PRO A 173 6.63 -12.90 9.61
N GLN A 174 5.63 -13.32 10.40
CA GLN A 174 5.54 -12.96 11.81
C GLN A 174 6.76 -13.45 12.60
N ALA A 175 7.32 -14.60 12.24
CA ALA A 175 8.50 -15.16 12.90
C ALA A 175 9.69 -14.18 12.94
N LEU A 176 9.89 -13.39 11.88
CA LEU A 176 10.96 -12.40 11.81
C LEU A 176 10.64 -11.15 12.65
N GLU A 177 9.37 -10.73 12.71
CA GLU A 177 8.94 -9.65 13.61
C GLU A 177 9.08 -10.06 15.08
N ASP A 178 8.73 -11.30 15.44
CA ASP A 178 8.83 -11.80 16.80
C ASP A 178 10.28 -12.00 17.26
N GLU A 179 11.15 -12.49 16.37
CA GLU A 179 12.54 -12.76 16.70
C GLU A 179 13.36 -11.47 16.89
N TYR A 180 13.16 -10.50 16.00
CA TYR A 180 14.03 -9.32 15.98
C TYR A 180 13.37 -7.99 15.59
N GLY A 181 12.05 -7.96 15.42
CA GLY A 181 11.33 -6.73 15.05
C GLY A 181 11.41 -6.39 13.57
N GLY A 182 11.60 -7.41 12.71
CA GLY A 182 11.42 -7.30 11.27
C GLY A 182 12.28 -6.19 10.66
N PHE A 183 11.65 -5.27 9.92
CA PHE A 183 12.32 -4.20 9.17
C PHE A 183 13.03 -3.13 10.02
N ARG A 184 13.00 -3.25 11.35
CA ARG A 184 13.78 -2.39 12.26
C ARG A 184 15.20 -2.91 12.50
N ASP A 185 15.48 -4.16 12.16
CA ASP A 185 16.78 -4.81 12.37
C ASP A 185 17.54 -4.95 11.05
N GLN A 186 18.85 -4.84 11.09
CA GLN A 186 19.71 -4.91 9.90
C GLN A 186 19.83 -6.35 9.34
N ARG A 187 19.39 -7.37 10.09
CA ARG A 187 19.33 -8.77 9.64
C ARG A 187 18.26 -9.05 8.57
N ILE A 188 17.29 -8.15 8.38
CA ILE A 188 16.28 -8.37 7.34
C ILE A 188 16.78 -7.91 5.96
N VAL A 189 17.45 -6.76 5.92
CA VAL A 189 18.03 -6.11 4.75
C VAL A 189 19.24 -5.31 5.22
N TYR A 190 20.41 -5.65 4.71
CA TYR A 190 21.61 -4.88 4.98
C TYR A 190 21.80 -3.77 3.93
N VAL A 191 21.61 -2.51 4.34
CA VAL A 191 22.02 -1.36 3.51
C VAL A 191 23.45 -1.00 3.91
N LEU A 192 24.43 -1.36 3.07
CA LEU A 192 25.82 -0.95 3.22
C LEU A 192 25.88 0.57 3.46
N SER A 193 26.14 0.96 4.70
CA SER A 193 26.29 2.37 5.04
C SER A 193 27.63 2.94 4.53
N PHE A 194 28.60 2.09 4.13
CA PHE A 194 29.87 2.51 3.55
C PHE A 194 30.46 1.43 2.62
N PRO A 195 30.53 1.64 1.28
CA PRO A 195 31.08 0.66 0.33
C PRO A 195 32.61 0.47 0.40
N TYR A 196 33.31 1.15 1.31
CA TYR A 196 34.78 1.16 1.37
C TYR A 196 35.39 0.36 2.52
N LEU A 197 34.59 -0.43 3.26
CA LEU A 197 35.08 -1.16 4.44
C LEU A 197 34.68 -2.64 4.51
N CYS A 198 34.25 -3.31 3.42
CA CYS A 198 34.17 -4.78 3.45
C CYS A 198 35.57 -5.35 3.19
N SER A 199 36.35 -5.55 4.26
CA SER A 199 37.45 -6.53 4.24
C SER A 199 36.83 -7.93 4.36
N ASP A 200 37.31 -8.86 3.54
CA ASP A 200 36.81 -10.22 3.22
C ASP A 200 36.41 -11.17 4.38
N LEU A 201 36.39 -10.72 5.63
CA LEU A 201 36.08 -11.54 6.80
C LEU A 201 34.61 -11.45 7.27
N PHE A 202 33.80 -10.55 6.70
CA PHE A 202 32.41 -10.29 7.15
C PHE A 202 31.34 -10.37 6.04
N CYS A 203 31.71 -10.50 4.77
CA CYS A 203 30.74 -10.62 3.67
C CYS A 203 30.51 -12.11 3.35
N CYS A 204 29.31 -12.65 3.62
CA CYS A 204 28.93 -13.99 3.20
C CYS A 204 28.73 -14.01 1.68
N LYS A 205 29.40 -14.91 0.97
CA LYS A 205 29.22 -15.08 -0.47
C LYS A 205 28.00 -15.96 -0.72
N ALA A 206 27.18 -15.56 -1.69
CA ALA A 206 25.98 -16.27 -2.12
C ALA A 206 26.22 -17.69 -2.69
N SER A 207 27.47 -18.19 -2.70
CA SER A 207 27.84 -19.50 -3.24
C SER A 207 27.90 -20.63 -2.21
N ASP A 208 27.76 -20.33 -0.91
CA ASP A 208 27.99 -21.32 0.14
C ASP A 208 26.63 -21.78 0.71
N ILE A 209 26.28 -23.04 0.43
CA ILE A 209 24.98 -23.69 0.67
C ILE A 209 24.60 -23.86 2.17
N ASP A 210 25.42 -23.38 3.11
CA ASP A 210 25.18 -23.52 4.55
C ASP A 210 24.95 -22.17 5.24
N ALA A 211 24.07 -21.32 4.69
CA ALA A 211 23.74 -19.98 5.16
C ALA A 211 23.12 -19.90 6.59
N ALA A 212 23.05 -21.00 7.34
CA ALA A 212 22.48 -21.05 8.67
C ALA A 212 23.34 -20.36 9.75
N ASP A 213 24.63 -20.09 9.48
CA ASP A 213 25.59 -19.57 10.47
C ASP A 213 26.24 -18.24 10.05
N CYS A 214 25.68 -17.52 9.07
CA CYS A 214 26.17 -16.21 8.68
C CYS A 214 25.68 -15.13 9.68
N PRO A 215 26.57 -14.40 10.37
CA PRO A 215 26.16 -13.34 11.32
C PRO A 215 25.55 -12.09 10.65
N ASN A 216 25.49 -12.06 9.31
CA ASN A 216 24.92 -11.01 8.48
C ASN A 216 23.85 -11.60 7.52
N SER A 217 22.95 -12.45 8.01
CA SER A 217 21.86 -12.94 7.16
C SER A 217 21.07 -11.75 6.62
N GLU A 218 20.81 -11.74 5.32
CA GLU A 218 19.93 -10.79 4.65
C GLU A 218 18.65 -11.56 4.31
N ASP A 219 17.77 -11.76 5.29
CA ASP A 219 16.62 -12.67 5.16
C ASP A 219 15.77 -12.31 3.93
N PHE A 220 15.62 -11.01 3.62
CA PHE A 220 14.93 -10.54 2.42
C PHE A 220 15.69 -10.84 1.12
N THR A 221 17.02 -10.75 1.12
CA THR A 221 17.84 -11.11 -0.05
C THR A 221 17.76 -12.61 -0.32
N ALA A 222 17.79 -13.45 0.73
CA ALA A 222 17.62 -14.88 0.59
C ALA A 222 16.22 -15.23 0.04
N TYR A 223 15.18 -14.56 0.53
CA TYR A 223 13.83 -14.68 -0.03
C TYR A 223 13.76 -14.25 -1.51
N ALA A 224 14.38 -13.12 -1.86
CA ALA A 224 14.43 -12.63 -3.23
C ALA A 224 15.17 -13.62 -4.16
N ASP A 225 16.28 -14.22 -3.70
CA ASP A 225 17.01 -15.25 -4.45
C ASP A 225 16.14 -16.47 -4.76
N VAL A 226 15.35 -16.93 -3.78
CA VAL A 226 14.36 -18.00 -4.03
C VAL A 226 13.36 -17.56 -5.10
N CYS A 227 12.77 -16.37 -4.99
CA CYS A 227 11.84 -15.88 -6.01
C CYS A 227 12.46 -15.81 -7.41
N PHE A 228 13.68 -15.31 -7.54
CA PHE A 228 14.37 -15.23 -8.84
C PHE A 228 14.73 -16.60 -9.39
N ARG A 229 15.17 -17.53 -8.54
CA ARG A 229 15.49 -18.89 -8.96
C ARG A 229 14.26 -19.67 -9.41
N GLU A 230 13.16 -19.59 -8.67
CA GLU A 230 11.96 -20.38 -8.93
C GLU A 230 11.09 -19.79 -10.07
N PHE A 231 11.12 -18.47 -10.28
CA PHE A 231 10.17 -17.78 -11.17
C PHE A 231 10.82 -16.87 -12.23
N GLY A 232 12.12 -16.57 -12.10
CA GLY A 232 12.83 -15.60 -12.95
C GLY A 232 13.01 -16.04 -14.40
N ASP A 233 12.78 -17.32 -14.71
CA ASP A 233 12.77 -17.83 -16.08
C ASP A 233 11.56 -17.31 -16.90
N ARG A 234 10.47 -16.93 -16.22
CA ARG A 234 9.20 -16.50 -16.81
C ARG A 234 8.82 -15.05 -16.46
N VAL A 235 9.29 -14.55 -15.32
CA VAL A 235 8.96 -13.20 -14.82
C VAL A 235 10.05 -12.20 -15.21
N GLN A 236 9.68 -11.19 -16.00
CA GLN A 236 10.60 -10.17 -16.50
C GLN A 236 10.56 -8.85 -15.72
N TYR A 237 9.43 -8.56 -15.05
CA TYR A 237 9.21 -7.29 -14.36
C TYR A 237 9.09 -7.51 -12.86
N TRP A 238 10.01 -6.94 -12.11
CA TRP A 238 10.11 -7.10 -10.66
C TRP A 238 10.02 -5.74 -9.96
N THR A 239 9.17 -5.66 -8.95
CA THR A 239 9.12 -4.56 -7.97
C THR A 239 9.62 -5.11 -6.64
N THR A 240 10.64 -4.50 -6.04
CA THR A 240 11.20 -5.01 -4.78
C THR A 240 10.27 -4.75 -3.60
N ILE A 241 9.90 -3.48 -3.36
CA ILE A 241 9.06 -3.08 -2.23
C ILE A 241 7.93 -2.19 -2.74
N ASN A 242 6.69 -2.55 -2.42
CA ASN A 242 5.53 -1.67 -2.61
C ASN A 242 5.45 -0.60 -1.52
N GLU A 243 5.23 0.66 -1.90
CA GLU A 243 4.87 1.76 -0.99
C GLU A 243 5.69 1.81 0.31
N ALA A 244 7.03 1.77 0.19
CA ALA A 244 7.93 1.74 1.34
C ALA A 244 7.68 2.87 2.35
N ASN A 245 7.24 4.05 1.89
CA ASN A 245 6.86 5.16 2.76
C ASN A 245 5.63 4.84 3.61
N ILE A 246 4.58 4.23 3.04
CA ILE A 246 3.37 3.86 3.77
C ILE A 246 3.67 2.74 4.76
N PHE A 247 4.49 1.78 4.35
CA PHE A 247 4.96 0.71 5.23
C PHE A 247 5.64 1.26 6.49
N VAL A 248 6.61 2.15 6.31
CA VAL A 248 7.40 2.66 7.43
C VAL A 248 6.58 3.60 8.31
N LEU A 249 5.82 4.53 7.71
CA LEU A 249 5.01 5.48 8.46
C LEU A 249 3.85 4.79 9.20
N GLY A 250 3.07 3.96 8.50
CA GLY A 250 1.92 3.29 9.11
C GLY A 250 2.33 2.20 10.10
N GLY A 251 3.40 1.45 9.81
CA GLY A 251 3.85 0.31 10.62
C GLY A 251 4.68 0.69 11.85
N TYR A 252 5.50 1.74 11.75
CA TYR A 252 6.53 2.05 12.75
C TYR A 252 6.53 3.50 13.27
N ASP A 253 5.77 4.42 12.67
CA ASP A 253 5.61 5.80 13.17
C ASP A 253 4.25 6.00 13.83
N THR A 254 3.16 5.91 13.05
CA THR A 254 1.79 6.11 13.57
C THR A 254 1.24 4.85 14.25
N GLY A 255 1.62 3.67 13.77
CA GLY A 255 1.16 2.38 14.30
C GLY A 255 -0.27 2.00 13.89
N ASP A 256 -0.79 2.62 12.82
CA ASP A 256 -2.13 2.35 12.27
C ASP A 256 -2.15 1.13 11.33
N SER A 257 -0.99 0.66 10.89
CA SER A 257 -0.82 -0.53 10.04
C SER A 257 0.12 -1.53 10.72
N PRO A 258 0.13 -2.81 10.30
CA PRO A 258 1.07 -3.80 10.83
C PRO A 258 2.53 -3.33 10.70
N PRO A 259 3.40 -3.59 11.70
CA PRO A 259 3.14 -4.31 12.95
C PRO A 259 2.53 -3.46 14.07
N GLY A 260 2.14 -2.21 13.82
CA GLY A 260 1.36 -1.40 14.77
C GLY A 260 2.20 -0.73 15.86
N ARG A 261 3.45 -0.38 15.55
CA ARG A 261 4.39 0.18 16.51
C ARG A 261 4.44 1.70 16.39
N CYS A 262 4.42 2.38 17.53
CA CYS A 262 4.60 3.81 17.62
C CYS A 262 5.30 4.16 18.94
N SER A 263 5.88 5.35 19.02
CA SER A 263 6.46 5.84 20.27
C SER A 263 5.35 6.13 21.29
N PRO A 264 5.55 5.87 22.59
CA PRO A 264 4.64 6.34 23.62
C PRO A 264 4.46 7.86 23.49
N SER A 265 3.23 8.36 23.61
CA SER A 265 3.02 9.80 23.68
C SER A 265 3.80 10.35 24.87
N ILE A 266 4.67 11.33 24.62
CA ILE A 266 5.28 12.10 25.69
C ILE A 266 4.13 12.85 26.35
N ARG A 267 3.62 12.34 27.48
CA ARG A 267 2.86 13.17 28.41
C ARG A 267 3.83 14.23 28.91
N SER A 268 3.80 15.40 28.29
CA SER A 268 4.35 16.61 28.88
C SER A 268 3.66 16.80 30.24
N TYR A 269 4.50 16.92 31.27
CA TYR A 269 4.19 17.23 32.67
C TYR A 269 2.99 18.15 32.88
#